data_AF-A0AAU4EUY9-F1
#
_entry.id   AF-A0AAU4EUY9-F1
#
_cell.length_a   1.000
_cell.length_b   1.000
_cell.length_c   1.000
_cell.angle_alpha   90.00
_cell.angle_beta   90.00
_cell.angle_gamma   90.00
#
_symmetry.space_group_name_H-M   'P 1'
#
loop_
_entity.id
_entity.type
_entity.pdbx_description
1 polymer ?
#
loop_
_entity_poly.entity_id
_entity_poly.type
_entity_poly.pdbx_seq_one_letter_code
_entity_poly.pdbx_strand_id
1 'polypeptide(L)'
;MLRIVLLALAVLSALPLAGCGNDAPPDPEAEWTSEMKKAGFTPNSPHTYDEMFESATNFCAAGSALAIAGLARTALDPAQADAIAMPAPGKDPDTAATAYGAATWKWACGHHQ
;
A
#
# COMPACT_ATOMS: atom_id res chain seq x y z
N MET A 1 39.36 0.61 50.78
CA MET A 1 39.48 0.13 49.39
C MET A 1 38.83 -1.23 49.31
N LEU A 2 37.63 -1.34 48.75
CA LEU A 2 36.91 -2.61 48.60
C LEU A 2 36.89 -2.96 47.11
N ARG A 3 37.71 -3.94 46.74
CA ARG A 3 37.68 -4.63 45.44
C ARG A 3 37.78 -6.11 45.75
N ILE A 4 36.70 -6.85 45.54
CA ILE A 4 36.72 -8.19 44.96
C ILE A 4 35.43 -8.34 44.16
N VAL A 5 35.65 -8.45 42.86
CA VAL A 5 34.71 -8.73 41.79
C VAL A 5 34.46 -10.24 41.81
N LEU A 6 33.19 -10.65 41.82
CA LEU A 6 32.81 -12.02 41.46
C LEU A 6 31.79 -11.95 40.33
N LEU A 7 32.28 -12.33 39.15
CA LEU A 7 31.56 -12.49 37.91
C LEU A 7 30.43 -13.52 38.08
N ALA A 8 29.19 -13.09 37.79
CA ALA A 8 28.12 -14.02 37.45
C ALA A 8 28.00 -14.07 35.93
N LEU A 9 28.47 -15.17 35.33
CA LEU A 9 28.20 -15.53 33.94
C LEU A 9 26.68 -15.73 33.78
N ALA A 10 26.01 -14.82 33.09
CA ALA A 10 24.74 -15.10 32.45
C ALA A 10 25.03 -15.49 31.00
N VAL A 11 24.95 -16.79 30.73
CA VAL A 11 24.87 -17.37 29.39
C VAL A 11 23.64 -16.77 28.70
N LEU A 12 23.86 -15.77 27.84
CA LEU A 12 22.87 -15.34 26.88
C LEU A 12 22.89 -16.34 25.73
N SER A 13 21.88 -17.19 25.76
CA SER A 13 21.46 -18.12 24.73
C SER A 13 21.73 -17.55 23.34
N ALA A 14 22.54 -18.29 22.58
CA ALA A 14 22.60 -18.17 21.13
C ALA A 14 21.18 -18.31 20.59
N LEU A 15 20.58 -17.19 20.18
CA LEU A 15 19.43 -17.24 19.28
C LEU A 15 19.97 -17.75 17.95
N PRO A 16 19.47 -18.89 17.44
CA PRO A 16 19.87 -19.35 16.13
C PRO A 16 19.43 -18.30 15.11
N LEU A 17 20.36 -17.97 14.21
CA LEU A 17 20.12 -17.33 12.92
C LEU A 17 19.05 -18.16 12.17
N ALA A 18 17.78 -17.84 12.38
CA ALA A 18 16.67 -18.39 11.64
C ALA A 18 15.95 -17.23 10.98
N GLY A 19 16.30 -17.00 9.72
CA GLY A 19 15.67 -16.01 8.89
C GLY A 19 16.63 -15.44 7.87
N CYS A 20 16.98 -16.23 6.86
CA CYS A 20 17.20 -15.66 5.53
C CYS A 20 15.84 -15.10 5.06
N GLY A 21 15.42 -13.98 5.66
CA GLY A 21 14.34 -13.20 5.10
C GLY A 21 14.86 -12.66 3.78
N ASN A 22 14.10 -12.84 2.71
CA ASN A 22 14.26 -11.96 1.56
C ASN A 22 14.04 -10.53 2.08
N ASP A 23 15.09 -9.84 2.52
CA ASP A 23 15.12 -8.41 2.86
C ASP A 23 15.06 -7.56 1.57
N ALA A 24 14.31 -8.02 0.57
CA ALA A 24 13.91 -7.16 -0.52
C ALA A 24 12.80 -6.25 0.02
N PRO A 25 12.89 -4.91 -0.17
CA PRO A 25 11.77 -4.03 0.08
C PRO A 25 10.50 -4.55 -0.61
N PRO A 26 9.31 -4.35 -0.04
CA PRO A 26 8.06 -4.76 -0.67
C PRO A 26 7.95 -4.17 -2.06
N ASP A 27 7.52 -4.98 -3.03
CA ASP A 27 7.27 -4.52 -4.39
C ASP A 27 6.05 -3.59 -4.39
N PRO A 28 6.21 -2.29 -4.70
CA PRO A 28 5.13 -1.32 -4.51
C PRO A 28 3.92 -1.59 -5.40
N GLU A 29 4.13 -2.08 -6.62
CA GLU A 29 3.07 -2.40 -7.57
C GLU A 29 2.24 -3.61 -7.10
N ALA A 30 2.90 -4.67 -6.65
CA ALA A 30 2.24 -5.86 -6.11
C ALA A 30 1.45 -5.55 -4.84
N GLU A 31 2.00 -4.74 -3.92
CA GLU A 31 1.30 -4.33 -2.70
C GLU A 31 0.10 -3.43 -3.00
N TRP A 32 0.27 -2.45 -3.90
CA TRP A 32 -0.82 -1.60 -4.34
C TRP A 32 -1.95 -2.42 -4.99
N THR A 33 -1.59 -3.35 -5.89
CA THR A 33 -2.53 -4.23 -6.57
C THR A 33 -3.28 -5.13 -5.58
N SER A 34 -2.59 -5.63 -4.56
CA SER A 34 -3.18 -6.41 -3.46
C SER A 34 -4.22 -5.60 -2.71
N GLU A 35 -3.93 -4.34 -2.38
CA GLU A 35 -4.87 -3.44 -1.71
C GLU A 35 -6.07 -3.09 -2.60
N MET A 36 -5.86 -2.87 -3.90
CA MET A 36 -6.95 -2.58 -4.86
C MET A 36 -7.89 -3.77 -5.01
N LYS A 37 -7.36 -4.99 -5.13
CA LYS A 37 -8.16 -6.22 -5.16
C LYS A 37 -8.98 -6.40 -3.88
N LYS A 38 -8.39 -6.17 -2.70
CA LYS A 38 -9.10 -6.23 -1.40
C LYS A 38 -10.20 -5.18 -1.32
N ALA A 39 -9.96 -3.99 -1.86
CA ALA A 39 -10.94 -2.92 -1.93
C ALA A 39 -12.02 -3.14 -3.00
N GLY A 40 -11.87 -4.16 -3.86
CA GLY A 40 -12.88 -4.56 -4.86
C GLY A 40 -12.73 -3.84 -6.21
N PHE A 41 -11.60 -3.19 -6.45
CA PHE A 41 -11.29 -2.60 -7.74
C PHE A 41 -10.91 -3.68 -8.75
N THR A 42 -11.49 -3.60 -9.94
CA THR A 42 -11.15 -4.47 -11.07
C THR A 42 -10.93 -3.63 -12.32
N PRO A 43 -9.81 -3.82 -13.05
CA PRO A 43 -9.62 -3.13 -14.32
C PRO A 43 -10.71 -3.54 -15.32
N ASN A 44 -11.25 -2.56 -16.05
CA ASN A 44 -12.11 -2.81 -17.19
C ASN A 44 -11.25 -3.24 -18.39
N SER A 45 -11.63 -4.31 -19.09
CA SER A 45 -10.93 -4.73 -20.31
C SER A 45 -10.90 -3.60 -21.35
N PRO A 46 -9.76 -3.32 -22.02
CA PRO A 46 -8.52 -4.11 -22.06
C PRO A 46 -7.47 -3.80 -20.98
N HIS A 47 -7.80 -2.98 -19.99
CA HIS A 47 -6.82 -2.47 -19.03
C HIS A 47 -6.29 -3.53 -18.05
N THR A 48 -5.11 -3.27 -17.49
CA THR A 48 -4.45 -4.12 -16.47
C THR A 48 -4.27 -3.38 -15.15
N TYR A 49 -3.92 -4.11 -14.09
CA TYR A 49 -3.56 -3.48 -12.81
C TYR A 49 -2.28 -2.66 -12.91
N ASP A 50 -1.33 -3.09 -13.75
CA ASP A 50 -0.08 -2.39 -14.02
C ASP A 50 -0.37 -1.00 -14.63
N GLU A 51 -1.23 -0.93 -15.64
CA GLU A 51 -1.68 0.35 -16.23
C GLU A 51 -2.42 1.24 -15.22
N MET A 52 -3.22 0.63 -14.34
CA MET A 52 -3.87 1.37 -13.26
C MET A 52 -2.85 1.89 -12.24
N PHE A 53 -1.82 1.11 -11.90
CA PHE A 53 -0.76 1.50 -10.97
C PHE A 53 0.06 2.66 -11.54
N GLU A 54 0.46 2.58 -12.82
CA GLU A 54 1.10 3.68 -13.53
C GLU A 54 0.23 4.93 -13.51
N SER A 55 -1.07 4.79 -13.77
CA SER A 55 -2.02 5.90 -13.69
C SER A 55 -2.13 6.46 -12.27
N ALA A 56 -2.02 5.62 -11.24
CA ALA A 56 -2.09 6.02 -9.84
C ALA A 56 -0.95 6.97 -9.46
N THR A 57 0.25 6.80 -10.05
CA THR A 57 1.41 7.67 -9.80
C THR A 57 1.16 9.13 -10.21
N ASN A 58 0.28 9.38 -11.18
CA ASN A 58 -0.09 10.74 -11.61
C ASN A 58 -0.79 11.52 -10.49
N PHE A 59 -1.42 10.83 -9.53
CA PHE A 59 -2.08 11.47 -8.40
C PHE A 59 -1.10 11.86 -7.28
N CYS A 60 0.16 11.45 -7.33
CA CYS A 60 1.14 11.79 -6.29
C CYS A 60 1.37 13.30 -6.15
N ALA A 61 1.17 14.07 -7.23
CA ALA A 61 1.22 15.53 -7.22
C ALA A 61 0.12 16.17 -6.34
N ALA A 62 -0.92 15.43 -5.96
CA ALA A 62 -1.97 15.91 -5.05
C ALA A 62 -1.46 16.10 -3.60
N GLY A 63 -0.30 15.52 -3.24
CA GLY A 63 0.42 15.82 -2.00
C GLY A 63 -0.16 15.22 -0.72
N SER A 64 -1.22 14.42 -0.78
CA SER A 64 -1.71 13.63 0.36
C SER A 64 -2.67 12.51 -0.06
N ALA A 65 -2.77 11.46 0.77
CA ALA A 65 -3.78 10.40 0.60
C ALA A 65 -5.22 10.94 0.51
N LEU A 66 -5.55 11.97 1.31
CA LEU A 66 -6.88 12.59 1.32
C LEU A 66 -7.18 13.31 0.01
N ALA A 67 -6.22 14.05 -0.55
CA ALA A 67 -6.39 14.73 -1.82
C ALA A 67 -6.53 13.71 -2.97
N ILE A 68 -5.77 12.61 -2.95
CA ILE A 68 -5.90 11.51 -3.91
C ILE A 68 -7.28 10.87 -3.80
N ALA A 69 -7.77 10.61 -2.59
CA ALA A 69 -9.11 10.08 -2.37
C ALA A 69 -10.20 11.03 -2.91
N GLY A 70 -10.05 12.34 -2.74
CA GLY A 70 -10.96 13.33 -3.32
C GLY A 70 -11.01 13.29 -4.85
N LEU A 71 -9.86 13.14 -5.51
CA LEU A 71 -9.77 12.98 -6.96
C LEU A 71 -10.37 11.64 -7.41
N ALA A 72 -10.07 10.57 -6.67
CA ALA A 72 -10.60 9.23 -6.94
C ALA A 72 -12.13 9.17 -6.77
N ARG A 73 -12.74 9.88 -5.81
CA ARG A 73 -14.20 9.97 -5.69
C ARG A 73 -14.86 10.50 -6.95
N THR A 74 -14.25 11.50 -7.59
CA THR A 74 -14.77 12.10 -8.83
C THR A 74 -14.75 11.10 -9.97
N ALA A 75 -13.70 10.26 -10.03
CA ALA A 75 -13.66 9.15 -10.96
C ALA A 75 -14.72 8.09 -10.54
N LEU A 76 -14.77 7.66 -9.29
CA LEU A 76 -15.62 6.55 -8.85
C LEU A 76 -17.14 6.86 -8.79
N ASP A 77 -17.59 7.97 -9.36
CA ASP A 77 -19.02 8.23 -9.56
C ASP A 77 -19.63 7.10 -10.40
N PRO A 78 -20.67 6.39 -9.90
CA PRO A 78 -21.33 5.30 -10.63
C PRO A 78 -21.82 5.70 -12.03
N ALA A 79 -22.15 6.97 -12.26
CA ALA A 79 -22.54 7.47 -13.58
C ALA A 79 -21.38 7.56 -14.58
N GLN A 80 -20.13 7.51 -14.08
CA GLN A 80 -18.89 7.58 -14.86
C GLN A 80 -18.09 6.28 -14.79
N ALA A 81 -18.36 5.40 -13.83
CA ALA A 81 -17.57 4.20 -13.52
C ALA A 81 -17.31 3.26 -14.72
N ASP A 82 -18.24 3.17 -15.68
CA ASP A 82 -18.07 2.36 -16.89
C ASP A 82 -17.11 2.99 -17.92
N ALA A 83 -16.86 4.31 -17.83
CA ALA A 83 -16.02 5.07 -18.75
C ALA A 83 -14.54 5.18 -18.31
N ILE A 84 -14.22 4.65 -17.14
CA ILE A 84 -12.91 4.82 -16.48
C ILE A 84 -12.36 3.45 -16.16
N ALA A 85 -11.03 3.36 -16.16
CA ALA A 85 -10.30 2.11 -16.00
C ALA A 85 -10.52 1.40 -14.64
N MET A 86 -11.32 1.98 -13.72
CA MET A 86 -11.32 1.57 -12.31
C MET A 86 -12.71 1.57 -11.64
N PRO A 87 -13.65 0.71 -12.04
CA PRO A 87 -14.84 0.48 -11.24
C PRO A 87 -14.51 -0.29 -9.95
N ALA A 88 -15.21 0.07 -8.86
CA ALA A 88 -15.28 -0.71 -7.63
C ALA A 88 -16.74 -1.16 -7.40
N PRO A 89 -17.27 -2.09 -8.22
CA PRO A 89 -18.69 -2.40 -8.23
C PRO A 89 -19.16 -2.94 -6.87
N GLY A 90 -20.30 -2.41 -6.39
CA GLY A 90 -20.88 -2.82 -5.12
C GLY A 90 -20.16 -2.31 -3.86
N LYS A 91 -19.22 -1.38 -3.99
CA LYS A 91 -18.58 -0.69 -2.86
C LYS A 91 -19.13 0.73 -2.71
N ASP A 92 -19.18 1.18 -1.46
CA ASP A 92 -19.42 2.59 -1.15
C ASP A 92 -18.30 3.45 -1.77
N PRO A 93 -18.62 4.49 -2.58
CA PRO A 93 -17.62 5.30 -3.27
C PRO A 93 -16.61 5.96 -2.34
N ASP A 94 -17.03 6.34 -1.14
CA ASP A 94 -16.18 7.04 -0.17
C ASP A 94 -15.15 6.09 0.41
N THR A 95 -15.60 4.89 0.74
CA THR A 95 -14.75 3.79 1.21
C THR A 95 -13.76 3.36 0.13
N ALA A 96 -14.23 3.18 -1.11
CA ALA A 96 -13.39 2.80 -2.24
C ALA A 96 -12.32 3.86 -2.53
N ALA A 97 -12.72 5.14 -2.60
CA ALA A 97 -11.80 6.24 -2.83
C ALA A 97 -10.79 6.42 -1.68
N THR A 98 -11.20 6.20 -0.44
CA THR A 98 -10.29 6.23 0.71
C THR A 98 -9.25 5.12 0.62
N ALA A 99 -9.66 3.90 0.30
CA ALA A 99 -8.73 2.77 0.10
C ALA A 99 -7.78 3.04 -1.07
N TYR A 100 -8.29 3.57 -2.18
CA TYR A 100 -7.49 3.98 -3.33
C TYR A 100 -6.45 5.05 -2.97
N GLY A 101 -6.87 6.11 -2.28
CA GLY A 101 -5.99 7.20 -1.86
C GLY A 101 -4.90 6.75 -0.89
N ALA A 102 -5.25 5.90 0.08
CA ALA A 102 -4.30 5.34 1.03
C ALA A 102 -3.26 4.45 0.35
N ALA A 103 -3.69 3.51 -0.49
CA ALA A 103 -2.80 2.60 -1.20
C ALA A 103 -1.88 3.36 -2.17
N THR A 104 -2.43 4.30 -2.92
CA THR A 104 -1.67 5.12 -3.89
C THR A 104 -0.63 5.96 -3.16
N TRP A 105 -1.01 6.64 -2.09
CA TRP A 105 -0.06 7.41 -1.29
C TRP A 105 1.07 6.54 -0.74
N LYS A 106 0.72 5.38 -0.19
CA LYS A 106 1.67 4.48 0.46
C LYS A 106 2.62 3.81 -0.52
N TRP A 107 2.09 3.27 -1.61
CA TRP A 107 2.81 2.36 -2.51
C TRP A 107 3.20 3.02 -3.83
N ALA A 108 2.29 3.74 -4.49
CA ALA A 108 2.61 4.40 -5.76
C ALA A 108 3.46 5.67 -5.58
N CYS A 109 3.25 6.42 -4.49
CA CYS A 109 4.00 7.65 -4.20
C CYS A 109 5.22 7.42 -3.28
N GLY A 110 5.46 6.19 -2.84
CA GLY A 110 6.59 5.84 -1.98
C GLY A 110 6.52 6.37 -0.54
N HIS A 111 5.34 6.76 -0.05
CA HIS A 111 5.16 7.22 1.34
C HIS A 111 4.78 6.05 2.26
N HIS A 112 5.73 5.14 2.50
CA HIS A 112 5.57 3.94 3.35
C HIS A 112 5.50 4.22 4.87
N GLN A 113 4.84 5.32 5.29
CA GLN A 113 4.75 5.72 6.70
C GLN A 113 3.65 4.98 7.45
#